data_AF-A0A7C3FV79-F1
#
_entry.id   AF-A0A7C3FV79-F1
#
_cell.length_a   1.000
_cell.length_b   1.000
_cell.length_c   1.000
_cell.angle_alpha   90.00
_cell.angle_beta   90.00
_cell.angle_gamma   90.00
#
_symmetry.space_group_name_H-M   'P 1'
#
loop_
_entity.id
_entity.type
_entity.pdbx_description
1 polymer ?
#
loop_
_entity_poly.entity_id
_entity_poly.type
_entity_poly.pdbx_seq_one_letter_code
_entity_poly.pdbx_strand_id
1 'polypeptide(L)'
;MRAGVAKRALAEAAGVLERIAPSKPSQPVLAQIRLEALEGGLGFRATNGEIDLELQVPAEVEGSGAALVPAALFGQLVRSLPSEYAELRLTPEGLELEGGRFATRIA
;
A
#
# COMPACT_ATOMS: atom_id res chain seq x y z
N MET A 1 5.29 11.29 -5.90
CA MET A 1 4.46 11.78 -4.77
C MET A 1 5.02 11.19 -3.49
N ARG A 2 4.83 11.87 -2.34
CA ARG A 2 5.25 11.40 -1.02
C ARG A 2 4.05 11.36 -0.06
N ALA A 3 4.02 10.40 0.84
CA ALA A 3 3.02 10.35 1.90
C ALA A 3 3.58 9.85 3.23
N GLY A 4 3.22 10.53 4.30
CA GLY A 4 3.56 10.16 5.67
C GLY A 4 2.34 9.63 6.42
N VAL A 5 2.47 8.47 7.07
CA VAL A 5 1.34 7.77 7.67
C VAL A 5 1.76 6.90 8.84
N ALA A 6 0.86 6.73 9.82
CA ALA A 6 1.06 5.82 10.93
C ALA A 6 1.13 4.36 10.46
N LYS A 7 2.18 3.63 10.87
CA LYS A 7 2.38 2.21 10.55
C LYS A 7 1.17 1.37 10.93
N ARG A 8 0.57 1.64 12.09
CA ARG A 8 -0.62 0.92 12.57
C ARG A 8 -1.78 1.02 11.57
N ALA A 9 -2.07 2.21 11.06
CA ALA A 9 -3.15 2.43 10.12
C ALA A 9 -2.89 1.70 8.78
N LEU A 10 -1.64 1.72 8.30
CA LEU A 10 -1.23 0.93 7.14
C LEU A 10 -1.36 -0.58 7.38
N ALA A 11 -0.98 -1.07 8.56
CA ALA A 11 -1.03 -2.49 8.88
C ALA A 11 -2.48 -2.99 8.94
N GLU A 12 -3.39 -2.19 9.49
CA GLU A 12 -4.83 -2.46 9.49
C GLU A 12 -5.37 -2.51 8.05
N ALA A 13 -5.05 -1.51 7.22
CA ALA A 13 -5.43 -1.49 5.80
C ALA A 13 -4.87 -2.70 5.02
N ALA A 14 -3.58 -3.01 5.19
CA ALA A 14 -2.92 -4.13 4.53
C ALA A 14 -3.58 -5.47 4.88
N GLY A 15 -3.98 -5.66 6.14
CA GLY A 15 -4.67 -6.88 6.57
C GLY A 15 -6.02 -7.09 5.88
N VAL A 16 -6.77 -6.02 5.59
CA VAL A 16 -8.02 -6.12 4.84
C VAL A 16 -7.74 -6.36 3.35
N LEU A 17 -6.76 -5.66 2.78
CA LEU A 17 -6.37 -5.80 1.38
C LEU A 17 -5.87 -7.21 1.04
N GLU A 18 -5.05 -7.83 1.90
CA GLU A 18 -4.55 -9.20 1.74
C GLU A 18 -5.68 -10.27 1.74
N ARG A 19 -6.85 -9.96 2.32
CA ARG A 19 -8.02 -10.86 2.27
C ARG A 19 -8.74 -10.81 0.93
N ILE A 20 -8.66 -9.68 0.23
CA ILE A 20 -9.32 -9.47 -1.07
C ILE A 20 -8.37 -9.79 -2.22
N ALA A 21 -7.08 -9.48 -2.11
CA ALA A 21 -6.06 -9.82 -3.10
C ALA A 21 -5.34 -11.11 -2.71
N PRO A 22 -5.77 -12.29 -3.20
CA PRO A 22 -5.26 -13.58 -2.74
C PRO A 22 -3.79 -13.79 -3.13
N SER A 23 -3.04 -14.50 -2.29
CA SER A 23 -1.62 -14.85 -2.55
C SER A 23 -1.44 -15.86 -3.69
N LYS A 24 -2.51 -16.57 -4.07
CA LYS A 24 -2.55 -17.50 -5.21
C LYS A 24 -3.76 -17.15 -6.08
N PRO A 25 -3.70 -16.04 -6.85
CA PRO A 25 -4.82 -15.61 -7.66
C PRO A 25 -4.98 -16.49 -8.90
N SER A 26 -6.17 -16.49 -9.49
CA SER A 26 -6.42 -17.07 -10.82
C SER A 26 -5.70 -16.30 -11.93
N GLN A 27 -5.47 -14.99 -11.73
CA GLN A 27 -4.74 -14.11 -12.65
C GLN A 27 -3.73 -13.25 -11.87
N PRO A 28 -2.48 -13.08 -12.34
CA PRO A 28 -1.44 -12.33 -11.61
C PRO A 28 -1.83 -10.91 -11.20
N VAL A 29 -2.67 -10.24 -11.99
CA VAL A 29 -3.13 -8.88 -11.71
C VAL A 29 -3.99 -8.79 -10.43
N LEU A 30 -4.69 -9.86 -10.05
CA LEU A 30 -5.55 -9.89 -8.86
C LEU A 30 -4.78 -10.02 -7.54
N ALA A 31 -3.46 -10.28 -7.59
CA ALA A 31 -2.59 -10.17 -6.41
C ALA A 31 -2.13 -8.72 -6.16
N GLN A 32 -2.40 -7.79 -7.07
CA GLN A 32 -1.99 -6.40 -6.95
C GLN A 32 -3.03 -5.60 -6.20
N ILE A 33 -2.55 -4.61 -5.45
CA ILE A 33 -3.36 -3.53 -4.89
C ILE A 33 -2.99 -2.24 -5.59
N ARG A 34 -3.99 -1.41 -5.86
CA ARG A 34 -3.77 -0.05 -6.35
C ARG A 34 -3.67 0.88 -5.16
N LEU A 35 -2.54 1.55 -5.04
CA LEU A 35 -2.29 2.61 -4.07
C LEU A 35 -2.30 3.95 -4.80
N GLU A 36 -3.03 4.92 -4.28
CA GLU A 36 -3.11 6.25 -4.87
C GLU A 36 -3.08 7.37 -3.83
N ALA A 37 -2.55 8.51 -4.24
CA ALA A 37 -2.59 9.76 -3.48
C ALA A 37 -3.96 10.42 -3.66
N LEU A 38 -4.70 10.60 -2.58
CA LEU A 38 -5.97 11.34 -2.56
C LEU A 38 -5.84 12.57 -1.67
N GLU A 39 -6.79 13.49 -1.80
CA GLU A 39 -6.92 14.60 -0.87
C GLU A 39 -7.19 14.05 0.54
N GLY A 40 -6.33 14.43 1.50
CA GLY A 40 -6.45 14.01 2.90
C GLY A 40 -6.06 12.56 3.20
N GLY A 41 -5.49 11.80 2.25
CA GLY A 41 -4.96 10.47 2.58
C GLY A 41 -4.53 9.59 1.41
N LEU A 42 -4.19 8.34 1.76
CA LEU A 42 -3.85 7.28 0.82
C LEU A 42 -5.09 6.45 0.49
N GLY A 43 -5.45 6.39 -0.79
CA GLY A 43 -6.48 5.50 -1.31
C GLY A 43 -5.90 4.13 -1.67
N PHE A 44 -6.63 3.08 -1.35
CA PHE A 44 -6.29 1.71 -1.70
C PHE A 44 -7.46 1.02 -2.38
N ARG A 45 -7.17 0.22 -3.41
CA ARG A 45 -8.14 -0.66 -4.06
C ARG A 45 -7.59 -2.06 -4.25
N ALA A 46 -8.45 -3.05 -4.07
CA ALA A 46 -8.15 -4.46 -4.31
C ALA A 46 -9.38 -5.17 -4.88
N THR A 47 -9.16 -6.23 -5.65
CA THR A 47 -10.25 -7.08 -6.17
C THR A 47 -9.79 -8.52 -6.35
N ASN A 48 -10.70 -9.48 -6.16
CA ASN A 48 -10.53 -10.87 -6.59
C ASN A 48 -11.37 -11.23 -7.82
N GLY A 49 -12.04 -10.26 -8.45
CA GLY A 49 -12.94 -10.46 -9.59
C GLY A 49 -14.41 -10.70 -9.22
N GLU A 50 -14.70 -10.92 -7.93
CA GLU A 50 -16.07 -11.06 -7.41
C GLU A 50 -16.42 -9.93 -6.42
N ILE A 51 -15.42 -9.50 -5.64
CA ILE A 51 -15.53 -8.47 -4.61
C ILE A 51 -14.49 -7.40 -4.88
N ASP A 52 -14.95 -6.16 -4.97
CA ASP A 52 -14.13 -4.97 -5.03
C ASP A 52 -14.09 -4.30 -3.65
N LEU A 53 -12.89 -3.92 -3.22
CA LEU A 53 -12.64 -3.20 -1.98
C LEU A 53 -11.98 -1.86 -2.30
N GLU A 54 -12.55 -0.79 -1.76
CA GLU A 54 -11.93 0.53 -1.71
C GLU A 54 -11.85 1.00 -0.26
N LEU A 55 -10.70 1.56 0.14
CA LEU A 55 -10.54 2.16 1.46
C LEU A 55 -9.57 3.34 1.39
N GLN A 56 -9.71 4.27 2.34
CA GLN A 56 -8.82 5.41 2.48
C GLN A 56 -8.22 5.45 3.89
N VAL A 57 -6.91 5.69 3.96
CA VAL A 57 -6.16 5.85 5.21
C VAL A 57 -5.73 7.32 5.33
N PRO A 58 -6.06 8.00 6.44
CA PRO A 58 -5.56 9.35 6.69
C PRO A 58 -4.03 9.40 6.65
N ALA A 59 -3.48 10.31 5.85
CA ALA A 59 -2.05 10.47 5.65
C ALA A 59 -1.73 11.92 5.24
N GLU A 60 -0.52 12.35 5.57
CA GLU A 60 0.04 13.61 5.07
C GLU A 60 0.56 13.37 3.65
N VAL A 61 -0.10 13.93 2.64
CA VAL A 61 0.18 13.64 1.23
C VAL A 61 0.71 14.86 0.50
N GLU A 62 1.82 14.69 -0.20
CA GLU A 62 2.44 15.70 -1.06
C GLU A 62 2.50 15.24 -2.53
N GLY A 63 1.75 15.96 -3.37
CA GLY A 63 1.63 15.68 -4.80
C GLY A 63 0.65 14.54 -5.12
N SER A 64 0.56 14.20 -6.41
CA SER A 64 -0.33 13.16 -6.93
C SER A 64 0.46 11.97 -7.47
N GLY A 65 -0.12 10.78 -7.42
CA GLY A 65 0.47 9.58 -8.00
C GLY A 65 -0.32 8.32 -7.66
N ALA A 66 -0.05 7.26 -8.41
CA ALA A 66 -0.58 5.94 -8.12
C ALA A 66 0.46 4.88 -8.49
N ALA A 67 0.44 3.75 -7.78
CA ALA A 67 1.25 2.58 -8.07
C ALA A 67 0.43 1.30 -7.88
N LEU A 68 0.84 0.23 -8.55
CA LEU A 68 0.39 -1.12 -8.26
C LEU A 68 1.48 -1.84 -7.48
N VAL A 69 1.11 -2.52 -6.40
CA VAL A 69 2.05 -3.32 -5.61
C VAL A 69 1.44 -4.66 -5.20
N PRO A 70 2.24 -5.72 -5.02
CA PRO A 70 1.71 -7.00 -4.55
C PRO A 70 1.19 -6.88 -3.11
N ALA A 71 -0.06 -7.30 -2.86
CA ALA A 71 -0.72 -7.15 -1.57
C ALA A 71 0.06 -7.80 -0.41
N ALA A 72 0.47 -9.05 -0.62
CA ALA A 72 1.18 -9.84 0.39
C ALA A 72 2.55 -9.23 0.73
N LEU A 73 3.30 -8.78 -0.28
CA LEU A 73 4.60 -8.14 -0.07
C LEU A 73 4.45 -6.81 0.65
N PHE A 74 3.47 -5.99 0.24
CA PHE A 74 3.16 -4.73 0.90
C PHE A 74 2.84 -4.95 2.39
N GLY A 75 1.93 -5.86 2.71
CA GLY A 75 1.57 -6.16 4.10
C GLY A 75 2.73 -6.72 4.92
N GLN A 76 3.56 -7.60 4.33
CA GLN A 76 4.77 -8.09 4.98
C GLN A 76 5.73 -6.95 5.33
N LEU A 77 5.98 -6.04 4.39
CA LEU A 77 6.92 -4.95 4.60
C LEU A 77 6.41 -3.95 5.64
N VAL A 78 5.14 -3.55 5.55
CA VAL A 78 4.50 -2.67 6.54
C VAL A 78 4.61 -3.25 7.96
N ARG A 79 4.34 -4.55 8.15
CA ARG A 79 4.48 -5.22 9.46
C ARG A 79 5.93 -5.24 9.95
N SER A 80 6.89 -5.39 9.04
CA SER A 80 8.32 -5.47 9.36
C SER A 80 8.98 -4.12 9.66
N LEU A 81 8.31 -2.99 9.38
CA LEU A 81 8.88 -1.66 9.61
C LEU A 81 9.27 -1.47 11.08
N PRO A 82 10.49 -0.99 11.39
CA PRO A 82 10.92 -0.78 12.77
C PRO A 82 10.36 0.51 13.40
N SER A 83 9.83 1.43 12.59
CA SER A 83 9.28 2.72 13.00
C SER A 83 7.75 2.67 13.04
N GLU A 84 7.14 3.41 13.98
CA GLU A 84 5.68 3.61 14.04
C GLU A 84 5.15 4.60 13.00
N TYR A 85 6.07 5.28 12.30
CA TYR A 85 5.78 6.17 11.18
C TYR A 85 6.44 5.64 9.90
N ALA A 86 5.68 5.65 8.80
CA ALA A 86 6.11 5.22 7.48
C ALA A 86 6.06 6.38 6.48
N GLU A 87 7.11 6.52 5.67
CA GLU A 87 7.12 7.40 4.51
C GLU A 87 7.02 6.56 3.24
N LEU A 88 6.08 6.91 2.37
CA LEU A 88 5.83 6.25 1.09
C LEU A 88 6.21 7.21 -0.03
N ARG A 89 6.88 6.71 -1.06
CA ARG A 89 7.06 7.44 -2.31
C ARG A 89 6.56 6.63 -3.48
N LEU A 90 5.54 7.15 -4.14
CA LEU A 90 5.02 6.57 -5.38
C LEU A 90 5.83 7.10 -6.56
N THR A 91 6.43 6.15 -7.30
CA THR A 91 7.14 6.38 -8.56
C THR A 91 6.46 5.60 -9.69
N PRO A 92 6.70 5.95 -10.97
CA PRO A 92 6.18 5.17 -12.10
C PRO A 92 6.61 3.69 -12.08
N GLU A 93 7.73 3.39 -11.44
CA GLU A 93 8.33 2.05 -11.34
C GLU A 93 7.88 1.28 -10.08
N GLY A 94 7.10 1.89 -9.18
CA GLY A 94 6.56 1.21 -8.00
C GLY A 94 6.46 2.08 -6.75
N LEU A 95 6.72 1.46 -5.59
CA LEU A 95 6.60 2.08 -4.27
C LEU A 95 7.93 1.98 -3.52
N GLU A 96 8.46 3.12 -3.08
CA GLU A 96 9.50 3.17 -2.05
C GLU A 96 8.84 3.30 -0.68
N LEU A 97 9.29 2.49 0.28
CA LEU A 97 8.80 2.46 1.64
C LEU A 97 9.96 2.66 2.61
N GLU A 98 9.88 3.70 3.42
CA GLU A 98 10.87 4.07 4.43
C GLU A 98 10.23 4.06 5.83
N GLY A 99 11.00 3.63 6.83
CA GLY A 99 10.59 3.66 8.24
C GLY A 99 11.79 3.55 9.17
N GLY A 100 12.15 4.65 9.84
CA GLY A 100 13.35 4.70 10.66
C GLY A 100 14.62 4.56 9.81
N ARG A 101 15.45 3.54 10.09
CA ARG A 101 16.66 3.24 9.29
C ARG A 101 16.41 2.26 8.15
N PHE A 102 15.19 1.78 8.00
CA PHE A 102 14.82 0.84 6.96
C PHE A 102 14.27 1.59 5.74
N ALA A 103 14.75 1.24 4.55
CA ALA A 103 14.27 1.74 3.28
C ALA A 103 14.27 0.59 2.27
N THR A 104 13.19 0.45 1.51
CA THR A 104 13.04 -0.59 0.49
C THR A 104 12.22 -0.10 -0.69
N ARG A 105 12.30 -0.82 -1.82
CA ARG A 105 11.49 -0.57 -3.01
C ARG A 105 10.72 -1.84 -3.39
N ILE A 106 9.46 -1.65 -3.73
CA ILE A 106 8.55 -2.64 -4.28
C ILE A 106 8.30 -2.27 -5.74
N ALA A 107 8.52 -3.21 -6.65
CA ALA A 107 8.24 -3.11 -8.08
C ALA A 107 7.37 -4.30 -8.52
#